data_AF-A0AB39D916-F1
#
_entry.id   AF-A0AB39D916-F1
#
_cell.length_a   1.000
_cell.length_b   1.000
_cell.length_c   1.000
_cell.angle_alpha   90.00
_cell.angle_beta   90.00
_cell.angle_gamma   90.00
#
_symmetry.space_group_name_H-M   'P 1'
#
loop_
_entity.id
_entity.type
_entity.pdbx_description
1 polymer ?
#
loop_
_entity_poly.entity_id
_entity_poly.type
_entity_poly.pdbx_seq_one_letter_code
_entity_poly.pdbx_strand_id
1 'polypeptide(L)'
;MAFPHSIPLTAPAFARALRLALAALALAFLAACGSNVTLYSAASEGEANELLSVLLDAGIRAEKTIGKEGAAIAVDSAQVARALDILRSQGLPRERFDGMGQIFRKEGLVSSPLEERARYIYALSQELTNTLSQMDGVLAARVHVVLPERGEIGESATPSTAAVFIKHQVGYSFDALRPQIRQLVTHAIPGLTEDRVSITLVSAQPGAGTAHEAPVQVSVLGFQVAQGSAGGLGLLLGVLILLVLGLAGGLGYLLWRGGWALPGSAPRARAEPSVHQPAHEGSE
;
A
#
# COMPACT_ATOMS: atom_id res chain seq x y z
N MET A 1 -66.35 40.32 3.80
CA MET A 1 -65.92 38.91 3.90
C MET A 1 -65.21 38.54 2.61
N ALA A 2 -63.91 38.21 2.68
CA ALA A 2 -63.21 37.24 1.83
C ALA A 2 -61.68 37.42 1.99
N PHE A 3 -61.07 36.61 2.86
CA PHE A 3 -59.67 36.22 2.68
C PHE A 3 -59.60 35.27 1.47
N PRO A 4 -58.51 35.31 0.67
CA PRO A 4 -57.69 34.09 0.59
C PRO A 4 -56.19 34.42 0.53
N HIS A 5 -55.42 33.94 1.51
CA HIS A 5 -54.49 32.79 1.35
C HIS A 5 -53.18 33.11 0.63
N SER A 6 -52.24 33.67 1.39
CA SER A 6 -50.82 33.69 1.08
C SER A 6 -50.16 32.35 1.47
N ILE A 7 -50.14 31.35 0.57
CA ILE A 7 -49.11 30.29 0.54
C ILE A 7 -49.00 29.81 -0.94
N PRO A 8 -47.81 29.80 -1.56
CA PRO A 8 -47.28 28.48 -1.90
C PRO A 8 -45.78 28.35 -1.61
N LEU A 9 -45.51 27.38 -0.74
CA LEU A 9 -44.27 26.65 -0.53
C LEU A 9 -43.65 26.21 -1.87
N THR A 10 -42.63 26.90 -2.38
CA THR A 10 -41.83 26.39 -3.52
C THR A 10 -40.31 26.48 -3.32
N ALA A 11 -39.85 26.62 -2.06
CA ALA A 11 -38.48 26.33 -1.66
C ALA A 11 -38.09 24.83 -1.49
N PRO A 12 -39.02 23.82 -1.40
CA PRO A 12 -38.60 22.47 -1.02
C PRO A 12 -37.94 21.70 -2.16
N ALA A 13 -38.19 22.02 -3.43
CA ALA A 13 -37.62 21.28 -4.56
C ALA A 13 -36.11 21.51 -4.69
N PHE A 14 -35.67 22.77 -4.62
CA PHE A 14 -34.25 23.14 -4.63
C PHE A 14 -33.51 22.62 -3.40
N ALA A 15 -34.09 22.80 -2.20
CA ALA A 15 -33.51 22.29 -0.97
C ALA A 15 -33.42 20.75 -0.94
N ARG A 16 -34.37 20.03 -1.56
CA ARG A 16 -34.31 18.57 -1.72
C ARG A 16 -33.22 18.15 -2.71
N ALA A 17 -33.11 18.82 -3.86
CA ALA A 17 -32.07 18.52 -4.86
C ALA A 17 -30.66 18.73 -4.30
N LEU A 18 -30.43 19.84 -3.59
CA LEU A 18 -29.14 20.14 -2.95
C LEU A 18 -28.79 19.12 -1.86
N ARG A 19 -29.76 18.70 -1.04
CA ARG A 19 -29.57 17.67 0.00
C ARG A 19 -29.23 16.31 -0.61
N LEU A 20 -29.91 15.91 -1.68
CA LEU A 20 -29.64 14.65 -2.39
C LEU A 20 -28.24 14.67 -3.03
N ALA A 21 -27.83 15.81 -3.60
CA ALA A 21 -26.52 15.94 -4.22
C ALA A 21 -25.37 15.92 -3.18
N LEU A 22 -25.54 16.59 -2.03
CA LEU A 22 -24.60 16.50 -0.91
C LEU A 22 -24.53 15.09 -0.32
N ALA A 23 -25.66 14.40 -0.21
CA ALA A 23 -25.69 13.00 0.25
C ALA A 23 -25.00 12.05 -0.74
N ALA A 24 -25.20 12.24 -2.04
CA ALA A 24 -24.52 11.46 -3.07
C ALA A 24 -23.00 11.74 -3.11
N LEU A 25 -22.57 12.99 -2.91
CA LEU A 25 -21.16 13.35 -2.79
C LEU A 25 -20.51 12.71 -1.55
N ALA A 26 -21.19 12.75 -0.40
CA ALA A 26 -20.72 12.10 0.82
C ALA A 26 -20.61 10.57 0.65
N LEU A 27 -21.59 9.95 -0.01
CA LEU A 27 -21.57 8.50 -0.28
C LEU A 27 -20.44 8.12 -1.24
N ALA A 28 -20.16 8.95 -2.24
CA ALA A 28 -19.08 8.73 -3.18
C ALA A 28 -17.69 8.91 -2.53
N PHE A 29 -17.53 9.83 -1.58
CA PHE A 29 -16.33 9.92 -0.75
C PHE A 29 -16.13 8.69 0.13
N LEU A 30 -17.20 8.10 0.67
CA LEU A 30 -17.14 6.85 1.44
C LEU A 30 -16.76 5.63 0.59
N ALA A 31 -17.21 5.60 -0.66
CA ALA A 31 -16.88 4.53 -1.61
C ALA A 31 -15.42 4.58 -2.11
N ALA A 32 -14.68 5.66 -1.85
CA ALA A 32 -13.28 5.81 -2.23
C ALA A 32 -12.29 5.16 -1.25
N CYS A 33 -12.74 4.54 -0.17
CA CYS A 33 -11.87 3.75 0.71
C CYS A 33 -11.44 2.47 0.00
N GLY A 34 -10.17 2.41 -0.42
CA GLY A 34 -9.56 1.25 -1.04
C GLY A 34 -9.65 0.00 -0.18
N SER A 35 -9.73 -1.16 -0.83
CA SER A 35 -9.69 -2.45 -0.16
C SER A 35 -8.24 -2.78 0.22
N ASN A 36 -7.99 -2.84 1.53
CA ASN A 36 -6.73 -3.32 2.07
C ASN A 36 -6.68 -4.86 1.94
N VAL A 37 -5.54 -5.38 1.48
CA VAL A 37 -5.25 -6.81 1.37
C VAL A 37 -4.14 -7.16 2.34
N THR A 38 -4.36 -8.20 3.15
CA THR A 38 -3.35 -8.73 4.06
C THR A 38 -2.23 -9.41 3.28
N LEU A 39 -1.00 -8.91 3.44
CA LEU A 39 0.21 -9.49 2.85
C LEU A 39 0.78 -10.63 3.70
N TYR A 40 0.83 -10.40 5.02
CA TYR A 40 1.40 -11.33 5.99
C TYR A 40 0.51 -11.40 7.22
N SER A 41 0.43 -12.60 7.81
CA SER A 41 -0.30 -12.92 9.04
C SER A 41 0.61 -13.69 9.99
N ALA A 42 0.31 -13.62 11.30
CA ALA A 42 1.08 -14.32 12.34
C ALA A 42 2.58 -13.96 12.36
N ALA A 43 2.90 -12.70 12.01
CA ALA A 43 4.23 -12.15 12.20
C ALA A 43 4.47 -11.85 13.69
N SER A 44 5.70 -12.03 14.15
CA SER A 44 6.09 -11.52 15.47
C SER A 44 6.01 -9.99 15.48
N GLU A 45 5.95 -9.37 16.66
CA GLU A 45 5.89 -7.89 16.74
C GLU A 45 7.11 -7.23 16.09
N GLY A 46 8.31 -7.78 16.33
CA GLY A 46 9.55 -7.29 15.73
C GLY A 46 9.55 -7.44 14.21
N GLU A 47 9.15 -8.61 13.70
CA GLU A 47 9.02 -8.88 12.26
C GLU A 47 7.99 -7.96 11.59
N ALA A 48 6.84 -7.75 12.23
CA ALA A 48 5.82 -6.84 11.72
C ALA A 48 6.30 -5.38 11.71
N ASN A 49 7.09 -4.96 12.69
CA ASN A 49 7.71 -3.63 12.69
C ASN A 49 8.73 -3.49 11.56
N GLU A 50 9.57 -4.50 11.32
CA GLU A 50 10.54 -4.51 10.23
C GLU A 50 9.85 -4.44 8.85
N LEU A 51 8.84 -5.28 8.63
CA LEU A 51 8.01 -5.25 7.42
C LEU A 51 7.35 -3.88 7.21
N LEU A 52 6.78 -3.31 8.28
CA LEU A 52 6.13 -2.00 8.23
C LEU A 52 7.13 -0.89 7.88
N SER A 53 8.30 -0.85 8.53
CA SER A 53 9.34 0.15 8.25
C SER A 53 9.78 0.13 6.80
N VAL A 54 10.09 -1.05 6.24
CA VAL A 54 10.52 -1.18 4.84
C VAL A 54 9.44 -0.70 3.86
N LEU A 55 8.17 -1.02 4.13
CA LEU A 55 7.06 -0.58 3.27
C LEU A 55 6.85 0.94 3.35
N LEU A 56 6.92 1.53 4.55
CA LEU A 56 6.79 2.97 4.74
C LEU A 56 7.93 3.75 4.10
N ASP A 57 9.18 3.28 4.24
CA ASP A 57 10.36 3.89 3.61
C ASP A 57 10.27 3.86 2.08
N ALA A 58 9.62 2.83 1.53
CA ALA A 58 9.31 2.71 0.12
C ALA A 58 8.10 3.56 -0.36
N GLY A 59 7.46 4.30 0.55
CA GLY A 59 6.26 5.10 0.25
C GLY A 59 4.99 4.26 0.03
N ILE A 60 4.97 3.01 0.49
CA ILE A 60 3.79 2.15 0.46
C ILE A 60 3.06 2.30 1.79
N ARG A 61 1.78 2.68 1.74
CA ARG A 61 0.95 2.75 2.94
C ARG A 61 0.63 1.33 3.37
N ALA A 62 1.12 0.96 4.55
CA ALA A 62 0.87 -0.33 5.17
C ALA A 62 0.22 -0.12 6.55
N GLU A 63 -0.69 -1.02 6.89
CA GLU A 63 -1.39 -1.03 8.17
C GLU A 63 -1.00 -2.28 8.95
N LYS A 64 -0.66 -2.10 10.24
CA LYS A 64 -0.36 -3.19 11.16
C LYS A 64 -1.56 -3.43 12.06
N THR A 65 -2.14 -4.63 11.98
CA THR A 65 -3.21 -5.08 12.88
C THR A 65 -2.66 -6.13 13.84
N ILE A 66 -2.85 -5.93 15.15
CA ILE A 66 -2.43 -6.90 16.16
C ILE A 66 -3.57 -7.88 16.41
N GLY A 67 -3.34 -9.16 16.14
CA GLY A 67 -4.27 -10.26 16.39
C GLY A 67 -3.81 -11.16 17.53
N LYS A 68 -4.64 -12.17 17.87
CA LYS A 68 -4.33 -13.16 18.92
C LYS A 68 -3.14 -14.07 18.56
N GLU A 69 -2.94 -14.33 17.28
CA GLU A 69 -1.91 -15.24 16.75
C GLU A 69 -0.64 -14.50 16.29
N GLY A 70 -0.59 -13.17 16.47
CA GLY A 70 0.50 -12.31 16.02
C GLY A 70 0.00 -11.07 15.29
N ALA A 71 0.93 -10.30 14.74
CA ALA A 71 0.63 -9.14 13.94
C ALA A 71 0.40 -9.51 12.47
N ALA A 72 -0.47 -8.75 11.80
CA ALA A 72 -0.73 -8.84 10.38
C ALA A 72 -0.40 -7.50 9.71
N ILE A 73 0.14 -7.56 8.49
CA ILE A 73 0.46 -6.38 7.68
C ILE A 73 -0.44 -6.39 6.46
N ALA A 74 -1.19 -5.30 6.25
CA ALA A 74 -2.05 -5.09 5.10
C ALA A 74 -1.61 -3.87 4.29
N VAL A 75 -1.80 -3.92 2.97
CA VAL A 75 -1.55 -2.80 2.06
C VAL A 75 -2.73 -2.61 1.12
N ASP A 76 -2.82 -1.47 0.47
CA ASP A 76 -3.82 -1.25 -0.58
C ASP A 76 -3.67 -2.31 -1.69
N SER A 77 -4.80 -2.87 -2.15
CA SER A 77 -4.84 -3.90 -3.19
C SER A 77 -4.03 -3.54 -4.45
N ALA A 78 -3.99 -2.26 -4.84
CA ALA A 78 -3.22 -1.79 -5.99
C ALA A 78 -1.70 -1.81 -5.78
N GLN A 79 -1.23 -1.88 -4.52
CA GLN A 79 0.19 -1.85 -4.17
C GLN A 79 0.77 -3.21 -3.78
N VAL A 80 -0.04 -4.27 -3.70
CA VAL A 80 0.38 -5.62 -3.25
C VAL A 80 1.62 -6.13 -3.99
N ALA A 81 1.61 -6.08 -5.32
CA ALA A 81 2.69 -6.66 -6.10
C ALA A 81 4.01 -5.87 -5.93
N ARG A 82 3.93 -4.54 -5.88
CA ARG A 82 5.07 -3.67 -5.56
C ARG A 82 5.57 -3.89 -4.13
N ALA A 83 4.68 -4.03 -3.17
CA ALA A 83 5.03 -4.29 -1.77
C ALA A 83 5.81 -5.60 -1.63
N LEU A 84 5.33 -6.68 -2.27
CA LEU A 84 6.01 -7.97 -2.26
C LEU A 84 7.39 -7.92 -2.93
N ASP A 85 7.52 -7.20 -4.04
CA ASP A 85 8.81 -7.04 -4.73
C ASP A 85 9.83 -6.32 -3.85
N ILE A 86 9.42 -5.23 -3.20
CA ILE A 86 10.28 -4.47 -2.28
C ILE A 86 10.69 -5.32 -1.09
N LEU A 87 9.76 -6.02 -0.44
CA LEU A 87 10.08 -6.91 0.68
C LEU A 87 11.05 -8.02 0.28
N ARG A 88 10.83 -8.65 -0.89
CA ARG A 88 11.73 -9.68 -1.42
C ARG A 88 13.13 -9.14 -1.72
N SER A 89 13.23 -7.91 -2.23
CA SER A 89 14.53 -7.26 -2.49
C SER A 89 15.34 -7.06 -1.20
N GLN A 90 14.67 -6.89 -0.06
CA GLN A 90 15.27 -6.79 1.27
C GLN A 90 15.43 -8.13 1.99
N GLY A 91 15.00 -9.24 1.38
CA GLY A 91 15.08 -10.58 1.98
C GLY A 91 14.03 -10.83 3.06
N LEU A 92 12.92 -10.10 3.01
CA LEU A 92 11.84 -10.22 3.97
C LEU A 92 10.69 -11.11 3.44
N PRO A 93 10.02 -11.87 4.34
CA PRO A 93 10.33 -12.03 5.76
C PRO A 93 11.59 -12.87 5.98
N ARG A 94 12.29 -12.63 7.09
CA ARG A 94 13.49 -13.40 7.44
C ARG A 94 13.12 -14.85 7.76
N GLU A 95 14.02 -15.77 7.44
CA GLU A 95 13.90 -17.14 7.89
C GLU A 95 13.93 -17.19 9.42
N ARG A 96 13.01 -17.96 10.02
CA ARG A 96 13.01 -18.23 11.47
C ARG A 96 13.96 -19.39 11.75
N PHE A 97 14.84 -19.20 12.73
CA PHE A 97 15.78 -20.24 13.16
C PHE A 97 15.34 -20.83 14.50
N ASP A 98 15.47 -22.15 14.63
CA ASP A 98 15.27 -22.81 15.92
C ASP A 98 16.50 -22.63 16.79
N GLY A 99 16.36 -21.91 17.90
CA GLY A 99 17.43 -21.80 18.90
C GLY A 99 17.68 -23.12 19.64
N MET A 100 18.86 -23.26 20.26
CA MET A 100 19.26 -24.46 21.00
C MET A 100 18.20 -24.97 21.99
N GLY A 101 17.54 -24.07 22.72
CA GLY A 101 16.51 -24.46 23.68
C GLY A 101 15.27 -25.15 23.09
N GLN A 102 14.98 -24.95 21.80
CA GLN A 102 13.89 -25.65 21.10
C GLN A 102 14.34 -27.03 20.62
N ILE A 103 15.56 -27.10 20.07
CA ILE A 103 16.13 -28.32 19.50
C ILE A 103 16.45 -29.35 20.60
N PHE A 104 16.84 -28.90 21.79
CA PHE A 104 17.16 -29.72 22.97
C PHE A 104 15.97 -30.09 23.86
N ARG A 105 14.72 -29.85 23.43
CA ARG A 105 13.55 -30.41 24.12
C ARG A 105 13.63 -31.94 24.03
N LYS A 106 13.86 -32.60 25.18
CA LYS A 106 13.91 -34.06 25.27
C LYS A 106 12.52 -34.63 25.04
N GLU A 107 12.31 -35.27 23.89
CA GLU A 107 11.16 -36.13 23.66
C GLU A 107 11.52 -37.54 24.15
N GLY A 108 11.21 -37.84 25.42
CA GLY A 108 11.48 -39.14 26.04
C GLY A 108 12.43 -39.10 27.25
N LEU A 109 12.42 -40.18 28.04
CA LEU A 109 13.17 -40.26 29.31
C LEU A 109 14.69 -40.38 29.11
N VAL A 110 15.18 -40.84 27.94
CA VAL A 110 16.61 -41.03 27.62
C VAL A 110 16.86 -40.81 26.12
N SER A 111 17.78 -39.92 25.73
CA SER A 111 18.24 -39.74 24.34
C SER A 111 19.44 -40.65 24.04
N SER A 112 19.56 -41.13 22.79
CA SER A 112 20.73 -41.91 22.37
C SER A 112 21.97 -41.01 22.13
N PRO A 113 23.21 -41.52 22.26
CA PRO A 113 24.41 -40.75 21.93
C PRO A 113 24.43 -40.23 20.49
N LEU A 114 23.85 -40.98 19.54
CA LEU A 114 23.71 -40.57 18.15
C LEU A 114 22.75 -39.38 18.01
N GLU A 115 21.63 -39.41 18.72
CA GLU A 115 20.64 -38.35 18.72
C GLU A 115 21.18 -37.07 19.37
N GLU A 116 21.86 -37.17 20.50
CA GLU A 116 22.50 -36.02 21.16
C GLU A 116 23.54 -35.36 20.24
N ARG A 117 24.32 -36.18 19.53
CA ARG A 117 25.30 -35.70 18.56
C ARG A 117 24.64 -35.03 17.35
N ALA A 118 23.61 -35.65 16.75
CA ALA A 118 22.88 -35.06 15.63
C ALA A 118 22.28 -33.70 16.01
N ARG A 119 21.71 -33.63 17.22
CA ARG A 119 21.16 -32.41 17.81
C ARG A 119 22.22 -31.33 18.02
N TYR A 120 23.40 -31.70 18.53
CA TYR A 120 24.53 -30.78 18.69
C TYR A 120 25.01 -30.22 17.35
N ILE A 121 25.17 -31.06 16.31
CA ILE A 121 25.59 -30.62 14.97
C ILE A 121 24.55 -29.68 14.35
N TYR A 122 23.27 -30.02 14.48
CA TYR A 122 22.18 -29.18 13.98
C TYR A 122 22.15 -27.83 14.69
N ALA A 123 22.25 -27.82 16.02
CA ALA A 123 22.31 -26.60 16.82
C ALA A 123 23.49 -25.69 16.44
N LEU A 124 24.69 -26.27 16.28
CA LEU A 124 25.88 -25.53 15.85
C LEU A 124 25.70 -24.91 14.45
N SER A 125 25.07 -25.66 13.55
CA SER A 125 24.75 -25.19 12.19
C SER A 125 23.74 -24.03 12.21
N GLN A 126 22.72 -24.10 13.07
CA GLN A 126 21.71 -23.04 13.23
C GLN A 126 22.32 -21.77 13.85
N GLU A 127 23.15 -21.89 14.87
CA GLU A 127 23.77 -20.73 15.53
C GLU A 127 24.69 -19.96 14.57
N LEU A 128 25.49 -20.68 13.77
CA LEU A 128 26.33 -20.09 12.74
C LEU A 128 25.49 -19.46 11.63
N THR A 129 24.41 -20.12 11.22
CA THR A 129 23.49 -19.58 10.23
C THR A 129 22.83 -18.29 10.71
N ASN A 130 22.36 -18.25 11.95
CA ASN A 130 21.77 -17.08 12.57
C ASN A 130 22.79 -15.92 12.66
N THR A 131 24.00 -16.21 13.12
CA THR A 131 25.10 -15.22 13.21
C THR A 131 25.39 -14.59 11.85
N LEU A 132 25.59 -15.40 10.81
CA LEU A 132 25.90 -14.89 9.47
C LEU A 132 24.71 -14.15 8.82
N SER A 133 23.47 -14.55 9.14
CA SER A 133 22.25 -13.89 8.64
C SER A 133 22.03 -12.49 9.22
N GLN A 134 22.72 -12.13 10.29
CA GLN A 134 22.64 -10.79 10.90
C GLN A 134 23.61 -9.80 10.27
N MET A 135 24.53 -10.24 9.40
CA MET A 135 25.46 -9.35 8.71
C MET A 135 24.72 -8.48 7.69
N ASP A 136 25.10 -7.19 7.61
CA ASP A 136 24.51 -6.24 6.69
C ASP A 136 24.62 -6.70 5.23
N GLY A 137 23.50 -6.66 4.50
CA GLY A 137 23.43 -7.08 3.12
C GLY A 137 23.31 -8.60 2.91
N VAL A 138 23.30 -9.42 3.96
CA VAL A 138 22.94 -10.85 3.86
C VAL A 138 21.43 -10.99 3.77
N LEU A 139 20.97 -11.68 2.72
CA LEU A 139 19.56 -12.00 2.51
C LEU A 139 19.21 -13.39 3.04
N ALA A 140 20.13 -14.33 2.91
CA ALA A 140 20.02 -15.67 3.48
C ALA A 140 21.41 -16.25 3.68
N ALA A 141 21.63 -16.92 4.81
CA ALA A 141 22.81 -17.75 5.03
C ALA A 141 22.38 -19.19 5.29
N ARG A 142 23.25 -20.15 4.96
CA ARG A 142 23.13 -21.55 5.37
C ARG A 142 24.51 -22.10 5.67
N VAL A 143 24.64 -22.78 6.80
CA VAL A 143 25.88 -23.44 7.20
C VAL A 143 25.62 -24.92 7.43
N HIS A 144 26.42 -25.76 6.79
CA HIS A 144 26.44 -27.20 7.01
C HIS A 144 27.75 -27.59 7.67
N VAL A 145 27.65 -28.21 8.84
CA VAL A 145 28.80 -28.65 9.63
C VAL A 145 28.86 -30.17 9.64
N VAL A 146 30.05 -30.72 9.40
CA VAL A 146 30.36 -32.13 9.61
C VAL A 146 31.44 -32.21 10.68
N LEU A 147 31.19 -32.98 11.73
CA LEU A 147 32.14 -33.21 12.83
C LEU A 147 32.71 -34.63 12.76
N PRO A 148 33.96 -34.86 13.22
CA PRO A 148 34.60 -36.17 13.32
C PRO A 148 33.78 -37.17 14.10
N GLU A 149 33.49 -38.32 13.51
CA GLU A 149 32.96 -39.46 14.26
C GLU A 149 33.96 -39.86 15.35
N ARG A 150 33.46 -40.27 16.52
CA ARG A 150 34.32 -40.89 17.52
C ARG A 150 34.64 -42.28 17.00
N GLY A 151 35.71 -42.40 16.22
CA GLY A 151 36.21 -43.69 15.74
C GLY A 151 36.58 -44.60 16.89
N GLU A 152 36.65 -45.90 16.62
CA GLU A 152 37.24 -46.84 17.57
C GLU A 152 38.71 -46.47 17.84
N ILE A 153 39.23 -46.86 19.01
CA ILE A 153 40.61 -46.53 19.39
C ILE A 153 41.57 -47.08 18.32
N GLY A 154 42.18 -46.19 17.54
CA GLY A 154 43.12 -46.54 16.47
C GLY A 154 42.71 -46.10 15.06
N GLU A 155 41.46 -45.66 14.84
CA GLU A 155 41.04 -45.10 13.55
C GLU A 155 41.36 -43.60 13.42
N SER A 156 41.72 -43.17 12.20
CA SER A 156 41.86 -41.75 11.90
C SER A 156 40.47 -41.11 11.84
N ALA A 157 40.17 -40.23 12.78
CA ALA A 157 38.90 -39.50 12.80
C ALA A 157 38.74 -38.66 11.51
N THR A 158 37.57 -38.77 10.86
CA THR A 158 37.21 -37.92 9.72
C THR A 158 37.29 -36.45 10.13
N PRO A 159 38.04 -35.60 9.45
CA PRO A 159 38.21 -34.22 9.88
C PRO A 159 36.90 -33.41 9.86
N SER A 160 36.82 -32.38 10.70
CA SER A 160 35.73 -31.41 10.65
C SER A 160 35.75 -30.66 9.30
N THR A 161 34.57 -30.44 8.73
CA THR A 161 34.39 -29.63 7.52
C THR A 161 33.18 -28.70 7.65
N ALA A 162 33.20 -27.59 6.92
CA ALA A 162 32.06 -26.68 6.85
C ALA A 162 31.82 -26.20 5.43
N ALA A 163 30.54 -26.14 5.05
CA ALA A 163 30.08 -25.48 3.83
C ALA A 163 29.17 -24.31 4.21
N VAL A 164 29.52 -23.13 3.70
CA VAL A 164 28.85 -21.87 3.98
C VAL A 164 28.29 -21.33 2.68
N PHE A 165 26.98 -21.10 2.65
CA PHE A 165 26.30 -20.45 1.56
C PHE A 165 25.76 -19.11 2.05
N ILE A 166 26.03 -18.04 1.30
CA ILE A 166 25.51 -16.70 1.58
C ILE A 166 24.91 -16.13 0.30
N LYS A 167 23.62 -15.83 0.36
CA LYS A 167 22.93 -14.98 -0.62
C LYS A 167 22.96 -13.54 -0.12
N HIS A 168 23.39 -12.60 -0.94
CA HIS A 168 23.50 -11.20 -0.55
C HIS A 168 22.79 -10.24 -1.49
N GLN A 169 22.50 -9.04 -0.99
CA GLN A 169 21.90 -7.94 -1.73
C GLN A 169 22.79 -7.50 -2.90
N VAL A 170 22.15 -6.93 -3.93
CA VAL A 170 22.84 -6.27 -5.04
C VAL A 170 23.60 -5.06 -4.50
N GLY A 171 24.86 -4.88 -4.91
CA GLY A 171 25.70 -3.77 -4.47
C GLY A 171 26.54 -4.05 -3.20
N TYR A 172 26.23 -5.10 -2.45
CA TYR A 172 27.13 -5.60 -1.40
C TYR A 172 28.16 -6.57 -2.01
N SER A 173 29.45 -6.40 -1.67
CA SER A 173 30.50 -7.36 -2.01
C SER A 173 31.01 -8.02 -0.75
N PHE A 174 30.82 -9.34 -0.67
CA PHE A 174 31.32 -10.18 0.41
C PHE A 174 32.68 -10.80 0.09
N ASP A 175 33.26 -10.55 -1.08
CA ASP A 175 34.57 -11.10 -1.46
C ASP A 175 35.69 -10.63 -0.52
N ALA A 176 35.66 -9.35 -0.11
CA ALA A 176 36.61 -8.81 0.85
C ALA A 176 36.40 -9.35 2.29
N LEU A 177 35.18 -9.73 2.63
CA LEU A 177 34.83 -10.30 3.95
C LEU A 177 35.03 -11.81 4.02
N ARG A 178 35.28 -12.47 2.88
CA ARG A 178 35.47 -13.93 2.80
C ARG A 178 36.50 -14.48 3.81
N PRO A 179 37.67 -13.84 4.05
CA PRO A 179 38.62 -14.31 5.06
C PRO A 179 38.06 -14.21 6.49
N GLN A 180 37.32 -13.14 6.80
CA GLN A 180 36.74 -12.93 8.13
C GLN A 180 35.61 -13.92 8.41
N ILE A 181 34.77 -14.20 7.40
CA ILE A 181 33.74 -15.24 7.47
C ILE A 181 34.40 -16.62 7.68
N ARG A 182 35.47 -16.92 6.95
CA ARG A 182 36.23 -18.16 7.11
C ARG A 182 36.76 -18.29 8.54
N GLN A 183 37.42 -17.25 9.04
CA GLN A 183 37.98 -17.21 10.40
C GLN A 183 36.90 -17.42 11.48
N LEU A 184 35.76 -16.73 11.35
CA LEU A 184 34.63 -16.88 12.27
C LEU A 184 34.13 -18.34 12.32
N VAL A 185 33.93 -18.95 11.15
CA VAL A 185 33.42 -20.33 11.04
C VAL A 185 34.44 -21.33 11.56
N THR A 186 35.72 -21.15 11.22
CA THR A 186 36.82 -22.00 11.71
C THR A 186 36.93 -21.96 13.24
N HIS A 187 36.81 -20.78 13.87
CA HIS A 187 36.91 -20.66 15.32
C HIS A 187 35.66 -21.16 16.07
N ALA A 188 34.51 -21.22 15.41
CA ALA A 188 33.27 -21.70 16.01
C ALA A 188 33.14 -23.23 16.04
N ILE A 189 33.90 -23.95 15.20
CA ILE A 189 33.75 -25.40 15.01
C ILE A 189 34.99 -26.13 15.53
N PRO A 190 34.83 -27.04 16.51
CA PRO A 190 35.96 -27.80 17.05
C PRO A 190 36.70 -28.60 15.97
N GLY A 191 38.03 -28.46 15.93
CA GLY A 191 38.91 -29.21 15.02
C GLY A 191 38.79 -28.85 13.54
N LEU A 192 38.07 -27.77 13.20
CA LEU A 192 38.00 -27.26 11.84
C LEU A 192 39.25 -26.44 11.52
N THR A 193 39.75 -26.60 10.29
CA THR A 193 40.87 -25.83 9.75
C THR A 193 40.40 -25.00 8.57
N GLU A 194 41.09 -23.89 8.29
CA GLU A 194 40.68 -22.93 7.26
C GLU A 194 40.57 -23.53 5.86
N ASP A 195 41.43 -24.49 5.52
CA ASP A 195 41.44 -25.21 4.24
C ASP A 195 40.19 -26.09 4.02
N ARG A 196 39.47 -26.42 5.10
CA ARG A 196 38.27 -27.26 5.09
C ARG A 196 36.95 -26.50 5.18
N VAL A 197 37.00 -25.20 4.89
CA VAL A 197 35.82 -24.34 4.79
C VAL A 197 35.57 -23.99 3.33
N SER A 198 34.41 -24.39 2.80
CA SER A 198 33.93 -23.94 1.50
C SER A 198 32.96 -22.78 1.68
N ILE A 199 33.18 -21.67 0.98
CA ILE A 199 32.31 -20.48 1.05
C ILE A 199 31.81 -20.15 -0.35
N THR A 200 30.50 -20.22 -0.54
CA THR A 200 29.81 -19.86 -1.77
C THR A 200 29.01 -18.58 -1.55
N LEU A 201 29.34 -17.54 -2.32
CA LEU A 201 28.66 -16.25 -2.28
C LEU A 201 27.83 -16.08 -3.55
N VAL A 202 26.56 -15.74 -3.39
CA VAL A 202 25.63 -15.52 -4.52
C VAL A 202 24.96 -14.16 -4.36
N SER A 203 25.15 -13.28 -5.33
CA SER A 203 24.39 -12.03 -5.38
C SER A 203 22.95 -12.33 -5.82
N ALA A 204 21.98 -11.70 -5.18
CA ALA A 204 20.61 -11.74 -5.64
C ALA A 204 20.53 -11.19 -7.07
N GLN A 205 19.94 -11.93 -7.99
CA GLN A 205 19.45 -11.29 -9.21
C GLN A 205 18.30 -10.36 -8.80
N PRO A 206 18.30 -9.09 -9.24
CA PRO A 206 17.06 -8.33 -9.31
C PRO A 206 16.06 -9.26 -9.98
N GLY A 207 14.91 -9.50 -9.34
CA GLY A 207 13.87 -10.28 -9.97
C GLY A 207 13.74 -9.79 -11.40
N ALA A 208 13.72 -10.71 -12.37
CA ALA A 208 13.26 -10.40 -13.71
C ALA A 208 11.80 -9.97 -13.55
N GLY A 209 11.59 -8.74 -13.09
CA GLY A 209 10.33 -8.09 -13.08
C GLY A 209 9.97 -8.09 -14.55
N THR A 210 9.01 -8.95 -14.91
CA THR A 210 8.00 -8.54 -15.87
C THR A 210 7.73 -7.08 -15.53
N ALA A 211 8.22 -6.17 -16.37
CA ALA A 211 8.03 -4.74 -16.19
C ALA A 211 6.58 -4.61 -15.77
N HIS A 212 6.34 -4.21 -14.51
CA HIS A 212 5.00 -4.20 -13.96
C HIS A 212 4.20 -3.36 -14.95
N GLU A 213 3.33 -4.02 -15.70
CA GLU A 213 2.49 -3.36 -16.68
C GLU A 213 1.73 -2.35 -15.82
N ALA A 214 2.05 -1.07 -16.00
CA ALA A 214 1.48 -0.01 -15.20
C ALA A 214 -0.04 -0.26 -15.17
N PRO A 215 -0.70 -0.14 -14.00
CA PRO A 215 -2.11 -0.50 -13.86
C PRO A 215 -2.87 0.11 -15.02
N VAL A 216 -3.55 -0.73 -15.82
CA VAL A 216 -4.20 -0.31 -17.07
C VAL A 216 -5.06 0.92 -16.76
N GLN A 217 -4.61 2.07 -17.27
CA GLN A 217 -5.27 3.34 -17.02
C GLN A 217 -6.44 3.44 -18.00
N VAL A 218 -7.63 3.66 -17.46
CA VAL A 218 -8.83 3.87 -18.26
C VAL A 218 -9.06 5.37 -18.32
N SER A 219 -9.33 5.90 -19.52
CA SER A 219 -9.67 7.31 -19.66
C SER A 219 -11.14 7.52 -19.33
N VAL A 220 -11.42 8.35 -18.31
CA VAL A 220 -12.78 8.81 -17.98
C VAL A 220 -12.82 10.31 -18.23
N LEU A 221 -13.60 10.75 -19.21
CA LEU A 221 -13.75 12.17 -19.59
C LEU A 221 -12.40 12.89 -19.84
N GLY A 222 -11.42 12.20 -20.44
CA GLY A 222 -10.10 12.75 -20.78
C GLY A 222 -9.06 12.67 -19.66
N PHE A 223 -9.45 12.29 -18.44
CA PHE A 223 -8.53 12.02 -17.33
C PHE A 223 -8.14 10.54 -17.31
N GLN A 224 -6.84 10.24 -17.23
CA GLN A 224 -6.37 8.86 -17.08
C GLN A 224 -6.44 8.46 -15.61
N VAL A 225 -7.19 7.39 -15.32
CA VAL A 225 -7.49 6.95 -13.96
C VAL A 225 -7.29 5.45 -13.87
N ALA A 226 -6.79 4.95 -12.74
CA ALA A 226 -6.63 3.52 -12.53
C ALA A 226 -7.98 2.79 -12.65
N GLN A 227 -8.02 1.61 -13.28
CA GLN A 227 -9.25 0.85 -13.54
C GLN A 227 -10.13 0.67 -12.29
N GLY A 228 -9.52 0.50 -11.10
CA GLY A 228 -10.22 0.36 -9.83
C GLY A 228 -10.95 1.63 -9.36
N SER A 229 -10.48 2.82 -9.73
CA SER A 229 -11.10 4.11 -9.36
C SER A 229 -11.93 4.74 -10.48
N ALA A 230 -11.89 4.18 -11.70
CA ALA A 230 -12.69 4.65 -12.83
C ALA A 230 -14.20 4.64 -12.54
N GLY A 231 -14.69 3.60 -11.85
CA GLY A 231 -16.11 3.51 -11.44
C GLY A 231 -16.52 4.60 -10.44
N GLY A 232 -15.69 4.83 -9.41
CA GLY A 232 -15.95 5.86 -8.41
C GLY A 232 -15.90 7.28 -8.98
N LEU A 233 -14.91 7.56 -9.83
CA LEU A 233 -14.76 8.85 -10.50
C LEU A 233 -15.89 9.12 -11.49
N GLY A 234 -16.32 8.10 -12.25
CA GLY A 234 -17.48 8.20 -13.14
C GLY A 234 -18.77 8.54 -12.37
N LEU A 235 -18.97 7.92 -11.20
CA LEU A 235 -20.11 8.19 -10.33
C LEU A 235 -20.05 9.62 -9.75
N LEU A 236 -18.88 10.07 -9.29
CA LEU A 236 -18.66 11.44 -8.81
C LEU A 236 -18.96 12.49 -9.88
N LEU A 237 -18.42 12.31 -11.10
CA LEU A 237 -18.66 13.23 -12.20
C LEU A 237 -20.12 13.22 -12.64
N GLY A 238 -20.77 12.06 -12.66
CA GLY A 238 -22.21 11.94 -12.93
C GLY A 238 -23.05 12.70 -11.90
N VAL A 239 -22.74 12.57 -10.62
CA VAL A 239 -23.41 13.31 -9.53
C VAL A 239 -23.18 14.82 -9.66
N LEU A 240 -21.95 15.24 -9.98
CA LEU A 240 -21.63 16.65 -10.19
C LEU A 240 -22.42 17.25 -11.36
N ILE A 241 -22.53 16.53 -12.47
CA ILE A 241 -23.31 16.96 -13.65
C ILE A 241 -24.79 17.09 -13.28
N LEU A 242 -25.36 16.11 -12.57
CA LEU A 242 -26.75 16.17 -12.11
C LEU A 242 -26.99 17.35 -11.15
N LEU A 243 -26.03 17.66 -10.28
CA LEU A 243 -26.08 18.82 -9.39
C LEU A 243 -26.13 20.12 -10.19
N VAL A 244 -25.22 20.28 -11.16
CA VAL A 244 -25.16 21.47 -12.02
C VAL A 244 -26.44 21.64 -12.83
N LEU A 245 -26.96 20.56 -13.44
CA LEU A 245 -28.22 20.60 -14.20
C LEU A 245 -29.42 20.94 -13.30
N GLY A 246 -29.46 20.40 -12.08
CA GLY A 246 -30.50 20.72 -11.09
C GLY A 246 -30.47 22.20 -10.66
N LEU A 247 -29.28 22.76 -10.43
CA LEU A 247 -29.12 24.19 -10.10
C LEU A 247 -29.51 25.08 -11.29
N ALA A 248 -29.05 24.75 -12.51
CA ALA A 248 -29.36 25.50 -13.72
C ALA A 248 -30.86 25.47 -14.04
N GLY A 249 -31.50 24.31 -13.92
CA GLY A 249 -32.96 24.17 -14.09
C GLY A 249 -33.75 24.94 -13.03
N GLY A 250 -33.29 24.94 -11.77
CA GLY A 250 -33.88 25.73 -10.69
C GLY A 250 -33.77 27.24 -10.94
N LEU A 251 -32.60 27.71 -11.39
CA LEU A 251 -32.37 29.12 -11.74
C LEU A 251 -33.22 29.54 -12.95
N GLY A 252 -33.27 28.72 -13.99
CA GLY A 252 -34.12 28.95 -15.16
C GLY A 252 -35.60 29.02 -14.81
N TYR A 253 -36.08 28.14 -13.92
CA TYR A 253 -37.45 28.18 -13.42
C TYR A 253 -37.75 29.45 -12.61
N LEU A 254 -36.81 29.89 -11.76
CA LEU A 254 -36.95 31.15 -11.00
C LEU A 254 -36.98 32.37 -11.92
N LEU A 255 -36.15 32.40 -12.97
CA LEU A 255 -36.13 33.48 -13.95
C LEU A 255 -37.40 33.48 -14.81
N TRP A 256 -37.88 32.31 -15.22
CA TRP A 256 -39.12 32.19 -16.00
C TRP A 256 -40.35 32.60 -15.19
N ARG A 257 -40.41 32.21 -13.91
CA ARG A 257 -41.52 32.55 -13.00
C ARG A 257 -41.43 33.97 -12.45
N GLY A 258 -40.23 34.54 -12.36
CA GLY A 258 -39.98 35.88 -11.83
C GLY A 258 -40.46 37.02 -12.72
N GLY A 259 -40.81 36.74 -13.98
CA GLY A 259 -41.32 37.73 -14.94
C GLY A 259 -40.25 38.77 -15.28
N TRP A 260 -39.75 38.77 -16.51
CA TRP A 260 -38.95 39.89 -17.00
C TRP A 260 -39.80 41.17 -17.00
N ALA A 261 -39.70 41.97 -15.94
CA ALA A 261 -40.05 43.38 -15.99
C ALA A 261 -38.96 44.09 -16.80
N LEU A 262 -39.13 44.17 -18.12
CA LEU A 262 -38.30 45.00 -18.98
C LEU A 262 -38.43 46.46 -18.49
N PRO A 263 -37.35 47.11 -18.03
CA PRO A 263 -37.40 48.52 -17.66
C PRO A 263 -37.35 49.34 -18.96
N GLY A 264 -38.51 49.61 -19.57
CA GLY A 264 -38.48 50.34 -20.84
C GLY A 264 -39.79 50.46 -21.59
N SER A 265 -40.84 51.01 -20.99
CA SER A 265 -41.90 51.67 -21.76
C SER A 265 -42.51 52.81 -20.95
N ALA A 266 -41.86 53.97 -20.99
CA ALA A 266 -42.48 55.22 -20.54
C ALA A 266 -43.59 55.62 -21.52
N PRO A 267 -44.78 56.06 -21.04
CA PRO A 267 -45.84 56.53 -21.92
C PRO A 267 -45.44 57.86 -22.58
N ARG A 268 -45.57 57.95 -23.91
CA ARG A 268 -45.39 59.20 -24.67
C ARG A 268 -46.35 60.26 -24.13
N ALA A 269 -45.81 61.33 -23.56
CA ALA A 269 -46.54 62.55 -23.27
C ALA A 269 -47.08 63.14 -24.58
N ARG A 270 -48.39 63.39 -24.62
CA ARG A 270 -49.11 64.03 -25.72
C ARG A 270 -48.76 65.52 -25.69
N ALA A 271 -47.95 65.98 -26.65
CA ALA A 271 -47.68 67.40 -26.85
C ALA A 271 -48.85 68.04 -27.60
N GLU A 272 -49.49 69.03 -26.99
CA GLU A 272 -50.41 69.96 -27.65
C GLU A 272 -49.62 70.90 -28.58
N PRO A 273 -50.14 71.24 -29.78
CA PRO A 273 -49.68 72.40 -30.51
C PRO A 273 -50.71 73.53 -30.38
N SER A 274 -50.33 74.58 -29.65
CA SER A 274 -50.92 75.91 -29.73
C SER A 274 -50.50 76.59 -31.04
N VAL A 275 -51.46 76.99 -31.87
CA VAL A 275 -51.22 77.86 -33.03
C VAL A 275 -52.12 79.07 -32.97
N HIS A 276 -51.44 80.22 -33.04
CA HIS A 276 -51.90 81.59 -33.01
C HIS A 276 -52.84 81.97 -34.16
N GLN A 277 -53.80 82.82 -33.85
CA GLN A 277 -54.64 83.61 -34.77
C GLN A 277 -53.85 84.80 -35.35
N PRO A 278 -54.21 85.32 -36.55
CA PRO A 278 -54.88 86.64 -36.54
C PRO A 278 -55.94 86.88 -37.67
N ALA A 279 -57.01 87.58 -37.25
CA ALA A 279 -57.70 88.78 -37.79
C ALA A 279 -58.15 88.98 -39.27
N HIS A 280 -59.26 89.75 -39.37
CA HIS A 280 -59.96 90.41 -40.50
C HIS A 280 -60.94 89.53 -41.29
N GLU A 281 -62.18 89.90 -41.66
CA GLU A 281 -62.95 91.15 -41.89
C GLU A 281 -64.46 90.73 -41.82
N GLY A 282 -65.45 91.48 -41.32
CA GLY A 282 -66.11 92.63 -41.96
C GLY A 282 -67.43 92.26 -42.69
N SER A 283 -68.57 92.83 -42.25
CA SER A 283 -69.90 92.98 -42.92
C SER A 283 -70.71 91.72 -43.30
N GLU A 284 -72.04 91.62 -43.17
CA GLU A 284 -73.18 92.54 -42.96
C GLU A 284 -74.17 91.99 -41.91
#